data_AF-A0A957QYF3-F1
#
_entry.id   AF-A0A957QYF3-F1
#
_cell.length_a   1.000
_cell.length_b   1.000
_cell.length_c   1.000
_cell.angle_alpha   90.00
_cell.angle_beta   90.00
_cell.angle_gamma   90.00
#
_symmetry.space_group_name_H-M   'P 1'
#
loop_
_entity.id
_entity.type
_entity.pdbx_description
1 polymer ?
#
loop_
_entity_poly.entity_id
_entity_poly.type
_entity_poly.pdbx_seq_one_letter_code
_entity_poly.pdbx_strand_id
1 'polypeptide(L)' 'MMRITLITIGSRGDVEPFVALGKGLSEAGFRVCLASHERFRAFVTAYGLEFRPVAGDPREILQKAEGQTLLA' A
#
# COMPACT_ATOMS: atom_id res chain seq x y z
N MET A 1 -5.73 12.42 -19.88
CA MET A 1 -4.65 12.06 -18.92
C MET A 1 -5.06 10.78 -18.21
N MET A 2 -4.32 9.68 -18.35
CA MET A 2 -4.68 8.40 -17.72
C MET A 2 -4.21 8.34 -16.25
N ARG A 3 -5.03 7.74 -15.40
CA ARG A 3 -4.73 7.49 -13.98
C ARG A 3 -4.60 5.99 -13.74
N ILE A 4 -3.53 5.58 -13.10
CA ILE A 4 -3.25 4.18 -12.73
C ILE A 4 -3.33 4.05 -11.22
N THR A 5 -4.09 3.06 -10.75
CA THR A 5 -4.09 2.68 -9.33
C THR A 5 -3.41 1.33 -9.19
N LEU A 6 -2.33 1.31 -8.42
CA LEU A 6 -1.61 0.11 -8.03
C LEU A 6 -2.15 -0.33 -6.67
N ILE A 7 -2.54 -1.59 -6.53
CA ILE A 7 -3.04 -2.13 -5.26
C ILE A 7 -2.12 -3.28 -4.85
N THR A 8 -1.62 -3.22 -3.62
CA THR A 8 -0.82 -4.30 -3.03
C THR A 8 -1.09 -4.39 -1.53
N ILE A 9 -1.26 -5.62 -1.04
CA ILE A 9 -1.49 -5.95 0.36
C ILE A 9 -0.48 -7.01 0.78
N GLY A 10 0.07 -6.90 1.98
CA GLY A 10 1.09 -7.83 2.45
C GLY A 10 2.20 -7.18 3.25
N SER A 11 3.37 -7.80 3.21
CA SER A 11 4.60 -7.35 3.85
C SER A 11 5.26 -6.19 3.10
N ARG A 12 6.38 -5.67 3.61
CA ARG A 12 7.16 -4.65 2.89
C ARG A 12 7.68 -5.17 1.54
N GLY A 13 8.04 -6.46 1.47
CA GLY A 13 8.50 -7.08 0.22
C GLY A 13 7.44 -7.09 -0.88
N ASP A 14 6.15 -7.09 -0.50
CA ASP A 14 5.03 -6.99 -1.44
C ASP A 14 4.76 -5.55 -1.88
N VAL A 15 5.15 -4.55 -1.09
CA VAL A 15 4.88 -3.13 -1.36
C VAL A 15 6.00 -2.47 -2.17
N GLU A 16 7.24 -2.81 -1.87
CA GLU A 16 8.42 -2.17 -2.47
C GLU A 16 8.49 -2.25 -4.01
N PRO A 17 8.18 -3.40 -4.66
CA PRO A 17 8.15 -3.49 -6.11
C PRO A 17 7.09 -2.57 -6.74
N PHE A 18 5.96 -2.36 -6.08
CA PHE A 18 4.89 -1.48 -6.56
C PHE A 18 5.25 -0.01 -6.39
N VAL A 19 6.04 0.34 -5.37
CA VAL A 19 6.61 1.69 -5.24
C VAL A 19 7.58 1.96 -6.40
N ALA A 20 8.47 1.02 -6.70
CA ALA A 20 9.39 1.15 -7.83
C ALA A 20 8.66 1.28 -9.17
N LEU A 21 7.66 0.42 -9.42
CA LEU A 21 6.81 0.49 -10.60
C LEU A 21 6.05 1.82 -10.67
N GLY A 22 5.44 2.24 -9.55
CA GLY A 22 4.67 3.46 -9.48
C GLY A 22 5.51 4.70 -9.77
N LYS A 23 6.74 4.72 -9.27
CA LYS A 23 7.71 5.78 -9.58
C LYS A 23 8.03 5.83 -11.07
N GLY A 24 8.36 4.69 -11.69
CA GLY A 24 8.63 4.63 -13.13
C GLY A 24 7.43 5.05 -13.99
N LEU A 25 6.21 4.66 -13.61
CA LEU A 25 4.99 5.12 -14.28
C LEU A 25 4.75 6.63 -14.11
N SER A 26 5.03 7.17 -12.92
CA SER A 26 4.95 8.62 -12.68
C SER A 26 5.96 9.39 -13.53
N GLU A 27 7.19 8.90 -13.64
CA GLU A 27 8.25 9.48 -14.49
C GLU A 27 7.89 9.40 -15.98
N ALA A 28 7.14 8.37 -16.40
CA ALA A 28 6.60 8.25 -17.75
C ALA A 28 5.38 9.17 -18.01
N GLY A 29 4.96 9.98 -17.04
CA GLY A 29 3.89 10.98 -17.20
C GLY A 29 2.49 10.50 -16.82
N PHE A 30 2.34 9.30 -16.24
CA PHE A 30 1.05 8.84 -15.71
C PHE A 30 0.76 9.44 -14.34
N ARG A 31 -0.52 9.67 -14.02
CA ARG A 31 -0.91 9.91 -12.62
C ARG A 31 -1.04 8.58 -11.89
N VAL A 32 -0.26 8.37 -10.84
CA VAL A 32 -0.19 7.10 -10.13
C VAL A 32 -0.63 7.26 -8.68
N CYS A 33 -1.51 6.35 -8.25
CA CYS A 33 -1.89 6.17 -6.86
C CYS A 33 -1.54 4.74 -6.43
N LEU A 34 -0.92 4.58 -5.27
CA LEU A 34 -0.66 3.27 -4.67
C LEU A 34 -1.57 3.08 -3.45
N ALA A 35 -2.34 1.99 -3.45
CA ALA A 35 -3.23 1.62 -2.37
C ALA A 35 -2.72 0.40 -1.61
N SER A 36 -2.57 0.54 -0.29
CA SER A 36 -2.08 -0.51 0.62
C SER A 36 -2.53 -0.24 2.06
N HIS A 37 -2.10 -1.07 3.02
CA HIS A 37 -2.36 -0.85 4.44
C HIS A 37 -1.76 0.50 4.92
N GLU A 38 -2.47 1.17 5.84
CA GLU A 38 -2.15 2.53 6.31
C GLU A 38 -0.70 2.68 6.80
N ARG A 39 -0.13 1.65 7.44
CA ARG A 39 1.27 1.63 7.89
C ARG A 39 2.31 1.95 6.79
N PHE A 40 1.97 1.75 5.52
CA PHE A 40 2.86 2.01 4.40
C PHE A 40 2.72 3.42 3.81
N ARG A 41 1.80 4.25 4.29
CA ARG A 41 1.60 5.62 3.80
C ARG A 41 2.90 6.39 3.70
N ALA A 42 3.61 6.50 4.82
CA ALA A 42 4.85 7.29 4.89
C ALA A 42 5.92 6.77 3.91
N PHE A 43 6.04 5.45 3.80
CA PHE A 43 6.97 4.81 2.87
C PHE A 43 6.64 5.15 1.41
N VAL A 44 5.38 5.03 1.02
CA VAL A 44 4.92 5.33 -0.36
C VAL A 44 5.07 6.81 -0.68
N THR A 45 4.60 7.69 0.20
CA THR A 45 4.62 9.14 -0.03
C THR A 45 6.03 9.72 -0.06
N ALA A 46 7.01 9.06 0.57
CA ALA A 46 8.42 9.45 0.51
C ALA A 46 8.99 9.39 -0.93
N TYR A 47 8.37 8.62 -1.83
CA TYR A 47 8.73 8.56 -3.25
C TYR A 47 7.84 9.44 -4.14
N GLY A 48 7.04 10.34 -3.55
CA GLY A 48 6.21 11.29 -4.29
C GLY A 48 4.96 10.70 -4.93
N LEU A 49 4.57 9.47 -4.55
CA LEU A 49 3.36 8.80 -5.05
C LEU A 49 2.12 9.19 -4.24
N GLU A 50 0.97 9.33 -4.91
CA GLU A 50 -0.31 9.44 -4.20
C GLU A 50 -0.61 8.14 -3.45
N PHE A 51 -1.19 8.23 -2.25
CA PHE A 51 -1.50 7.07 -1.41
C PHE A 51 -2.99 7.00 -1.03
N ARG A 52 -3.56 5.79 -1.08
CA ARG A 52 -4.92 5.50 -0.58
C ARG A 52 -4.90 4.30 0.38
N PRO A 53 -5.47 4.41 1.58
CA PRO A 53 -5.48 3.28 2.50
C PRO A 53 -6.44 2.18 2.05
N VAL A 54 -6.04 0.95 2.31
CA VAL A 54 -6.87 -0.26 2.25
C VAL A 54 -6.99 -0.80 3.67
N ALA A 55 -8.23 -1.06 4.12
CA ALA A 55 -8.50 -1.62 5.43
C ALA A 55 -8.19 -3.12 5.48
N GLY A 56 -8.08 -3.66 6.70
CA GLY A 56 -7.91 -5.10 6.91
C GLY A 56 -6.46 -5.55 7.10
N ASP A 57 -5.56 -4.68 7.57
CA ASP A 57 -4.20 -5.09 7.91
C ASP A 57 -4.24 -6.17 9.01
N PRO A 58 -3.80 -7.41 8.72
CA PRO A 58 -3.83 -8.49 9.71
C PRO A 58 -3.03 -8.14 10.97
N ARG A 59 -2.00 -7.29 10.89
CA ARG A 59 -1.24 -6.86 12.07
C ARG A 59 -2.07 -5.96 12.97
N GLU A 60 -2.85 -5.06 12.40
CA GLU A 60 -3.75 -4.20 13.16
C GLU A 60 -4.91 -5.00 13.77
N ILE A 61 -5.42 -5.99 13.04
CA ILE A 61 -6.48 -6.89 13.52
C ILE A 61 -5.96 -7.76 14.68
N LEU A 62 -4.78 -8.35 14.54
CA LEU A 62 -4.18 -9.21 15.58
C LEU A 62 -3.72 -8.42 16.81
N GLN A 63 -3.38 -7.14 16.67
CA GLN A 63 -3.06 -6.25 17.79
C GLN A 63 -4.30 -5.81 18.58
N LYS A 64 -5.48 -5.79 17.95
CA LYS A 64 -6.75 -5.63 18.66
C LYS A 64 -7.13 -6.97 19.28
N ALA A 65 -7.65 -6.95 20.50
CA ALA A 65 -7.90 -8.12 21.35
C ALA A 65 -8.82 -9.23 20.73
N GLU A 66 -9.36 -9.01 19.53
CA GLU A 66 -10.20 -9.94 18.77
C GLU A 66 -9.41 -11.00 17.98
N GLY A 67 -8.07 -10.89 17.90
CA GLY A 67 -7.23 -11.80 17.11
C GLY A 67 -7.16 -13.26 17.59
N GLN A 68 -7.52 -13.56 18.84
CA GLN A 68 -7.47 -14.93 19.37
C GLN A 68 -8.61 -15.83 18.89
N THR A 69 -9.75 -15.25 18.45
CA THR A 69 -10.89 -16.04 17.95
C THR A 69 -10.78 -16.34 16.45
N LEU A 70 -9.99 -15.56 15.69
CA LEU A 70 -9.79 -15.73 14.25
C LEU A 70 -8.69 -16.74 13.88
N LEU A 71 -7.89 -17.17 14.86
CA LEU A 71 -6.82 -18.16 14.70
C LEU A 71 -7.19 -19.55 15.26
N ALA A 72 -8.45 -19.74 15.68
CA ALA A 72 -8.99 -20.99 16.22
C ALA A 72 -9.79 -21.77 15.17
#